data_AF-A0AAU5UKY9-F1
#
_entry.id   AF-A0AAU5UKY9-F1
#
_cell.length_a   1.000
_cell.length_b   1.000
_cell.length_c   1.000
_cell.angle_alpha   90.00
_cell.angle_beta   90.00
_cell.angle_gamma   90.00
#
_symmetry.space_group_name_H-M   'P 1'
#
loop_
_entity.id
_entity.type
_entity.pdbx_description
1 polymer ?
#
loop_
_entity_poly.entity_id
_entity_poly.type
_entity_poly.pdbx_seq_one_letter_code
_entity_poly.pdbx_strand_id
1 'polypeptide(L)'
;MTVNGEITSPPEIDAGLAAAALAVFAHRHEVVHLLYAATDEPDALARIGDLLRVDEATIARVLDQPLRWMLPQFRTELETIASTPDPAITAPPVSTVPTVPTAPTAPPVDPADLEPAQTS
;
A
#
# COMPACT_ATOMS: atom_id res chain seq x y z
N MET A 1 -6.66 14.63 19.27
CA MET A 1 -6.94 14.18 20.65
C MET A 1 -6.49 12.74 20.73
N THR A 2 -5.40 12.47 21.45
CA THR A 2 -4.80 11.14 21.59
C THR A 2 -5.46 10.41 22.76
N VAL A 3 -6.05 9.25 22.50
CA VAL A 3 -6.49 8.31 23.53
C VAL A 3 -5.68 7.02 23.35
N ASN A 4 -4.85 6.69 24.34
CA ASN A 4 -4.15 5.39 24.51
C ASN A 4 -2.97 4.99 23.62
N GLY A 5 -2.07 5.90 23.19
CA GLY A 5 -0.69 5.52 22.80
C GLY A 5 -0.52 4.56 21.60
N GLU A 6 -1.60 4.02 21.06
CA GLU A 6 -1.67 3.38 19.78
C GLU A 6 -1.82 4.52 18.78
N ILE A 7 -0.85 4.66 17.88
CA ILE A 7 -1.13 5.30 16.61
C ILE A 7 -2.10 4.33 15.93
N THR A 8 -3.39 4.44 16.24
CA THR A 8 -4.42 3.99 15.32
C THR A 8 -4.19 4.91 14.13
N SER A 9 -3.31 4.54 13.20
CA SER A 9 -3.32 5.19 11.90
C SER A 9 -4.79 5.14 11.50
N PRO A 10 -5.42 6.29 11.16
CA PRO A 10 -6.72 6.22 10.50
C PRO A 10 -6.54 5.19 9.38
N PRO A 11 -7.49 4.24 9.18
CA PRO A 11 -7.32 3.23 8.14
C PRO A 11 -6.89 3.98 6.89
N GLU A 12 -5.66 3.73 6.43
CA GLU A 12 -5.13 4.44 5.26
C GLU A 12 -6.08 4.06 4.14
N ILE A 13 -6.90 5.03 3.72
CA ILE A 13 -7.88 4.79 2.69
C ILE A 13 -7.07 4.60 1.42
N ASP A 14 -6.94 3.36 1.00
CA ASP A 14 -6.32 3.00 -0.26
C ASP A 14 -7.09 3.62 -1.44
N ALA A 15 -6.36 3.94 -2.52
CA ALA A 15 -6.94 4.53 -3.72
C ALA A 15 -8.03 3.64 -4.34
N GLY A 16 -7.86 2.32 -4.30
CA GLY A 16 -8.85 1.35 -4.77
C GLY A 16 -10.12 1.35 -3.91
N LEU A 17 -9.99 1.39 -2.58
CA LEU A 17 -11.13 1.50 -1.67
C LEU A 17 -11.88 2.84 -1.87
N ALA A 18 -11.15 3.94 -2.03
CA ALA A 18 -11.73 5.26 -2.29
C ALA A 18 -12.49 5.28 -3.62
N ALA A 19 -11.92 4.72 -4.68
CA ALA A 19 -12.58 4.60 -5.98
C ALA A 19 -13.86 3.76 -5.91
N ALA A 20 -13.81 2.61 -5.21
CA ALA A 20 -14.99 1.77 -5.01
C ALA A 20 -16.09 2.48 -4.21
N ALA A 21 -15.73 3.23 -3.16
CA ALA A 21 -16.67 4.02 -2.38
C ALA A 21 -17.35 5.11 -3.23
N LEU A 22 -16.61 5.76 -4.13
CA LEU A 22 -17.18 6.73 -5.08
C LEU A 22 -18.11 6.05 -6.09
N ALA A 23 -17.79 4.85 -6.56
CA ALA A 23 -18.64 4.08 -7.46
C ALA A 23 -19.97 3.66 -6.79
N VAL A 24 -19.91 3.22 -5.54
CA VAL A 24 -21.11 2.95 -4.71
C VAL A 24 -21.94 4.21 -4.53
N PHE A 25 -21.31 5.36 -4.28
CA PHE A 25 -22.03 6.63 -4.15
C PHE A 25 -22.72 7.06 -5.45
N ALA A 26 -22.05 6.88 -6.58
CA ALA A 26 -22.62 7.17 -7.90
C ALA A 26 -23.91 6.37 -8.16
N HIS A 27 -23.96 5.13 -7.68
CA HIS A 27 -25.10 4.20 -7.82
C HIS A 27 -25.88 3.99 -6.51
N ARG A 28 -25.88 4.98 -5.61
CA ARG A 28 -26.40 4.83 -4.23
C ARG A 28 -27.84 4.29 -4.15
N HIS A 29 -28.69 4.64 -5.12
CA HIS A 29 -30.09 4.19 -5.11
C HIS A 29 -30.19 2.73 -5.53
N GLU A 30 -29.47 2.36 -6.58
CA GLU A 30 -29.39 0.99 -7.08
C GLU A 30 -28.75 0.06 -6.06
N VAL A 31 -27.66 0.48 -5.41
CA VAL A 31 -26.99 -0.29 -4.36
C VAL A 31 -27.93 -0.55 -3.19
N VAL A 32 -28.64 0.48 -2.69
CA VAL A 32 -29.63 0.31 -1.61
C VAL A 32 -30.75 -0.65 -2.04
N HIS A 33 -31.25 -0.53 -3.27
CA HIS A 33 -32.26 -1.45 -3.78
C HIS A 33 -31.75 -2.90 -3.85
N LEU A 34 -30.53 -3.13 -4.31
CA LEU A 34 -29.92 -4.45 -4.38
C LEU A 34 -29.73 -5.06 -2.98
N LEU A 35 -29.31 -4.26 -1.99
CA LEU A 35 -29.20 -4.70 -0.59
C LEU A 35 -30.54 -5.18 -0.04
N TYR A 36 -31.63 -4.45 -0.28
CA TYR A 36 -32.98 -4.86 0.19
C TYR A 36 -33.59 -6.01 -0.61
N ALA A 37 -33.18 -6.20 -1.87
CA ALA A 37 -33.68 -7.26 -2.73
C ALA A 37 -32.87 -8.56 -2.62
N ALA A 38 -31.73 -8.55 -1.93
CA ALA A 38 -30.89 -9.71 -1.74
C ALA A 38 -31.49 -10.68 -0.72
N THR A 39 -31.22 -11.97 -0.93
CA THR A 39 -31.64 -13.04 -0.01
C THR A 39 -30.75 -13.09 1.23
N ASP A 40 -29.46 -12.82 1.03
CA ASP A 40 -28.40 -12.87 2.02
C ASP A 40 -27.24 -11.94 1.61
N GLU A 41 -26.26 -11.78 2.50
CA GLU A 41 -25.11 -10.90 2.26
C GLU A 41 -24.26 -11.30 1.03
N PRO A 42 -23.85 -12.57 0.84
CA PRO A 42 -23.18 -13.00 -0.38
C PRO A 42 -23.95 -12.66 -1.68
N ASP A 43 -25.26 -12.89 -1.71
CA ASP A 43 -26.12 -12.53 -2.85
C ASP A 43 -26.12 -11.01 -3.11
N ALA A 44 -26.12 -10.18 -2.06
CA ALA A 44 -25.99 -8.73 -2.20
C ALA A 44 -24.62 -8.33 -2.76
N LEU A 45 -23.53 -8.87 -2.19
CA LEU A 45 -22.16 -8.55 -2.60
C LEU A 45 -21.92 -8.91 -4.06
N ALA A 46 -22.35 -10.09 -4.50
CA ALA A 46 -22.24 -10.52 -5.89
C ALA A 46 -22.98 -9.57 -6.85
N ARG A 47 -24.24 -9.23 -6.55
CA ARG A 47 -25.05 -8.33 -7.39
C ARG A 47 -24.46 -6.91 -7.47
N ILE A 48 -23.95 -6.39 -6.36
CA ILE A 48 -23.32 -5.07 -6.31
C ILE A 48 -21.96 -5.09 -7.02
N GLY A 49 -21.18 -6.15 -6.84
CA GLY A 49 -19.92 -6.36 -7.53
C GLY A 49 -20.08 -6.41 -9.04
N ASP A 50 -21.10 -7.12 -9.53
CA ASP A 50 -21.45 -7.17 -10.96
C ASP A 50 -21.87 -5.80 -11.52
N LEU A 51 -22.68 -5.04 -10.76
CA LEU A 51 -23.11 -3.69 -11.14
C LEU A 51 -21.92 -2.74 -11.27
N LEU A 52 -21.01 -2.76 -10.30
CA LEU A 52 -19.92 -1.80 -10.18
C LEU A 52 -18.61 -2.25 -10.84
N ARG A 53 -18.53 -3.53 -11.27
CA ARG A 53 -17.30 -4.17 -11.76
C ARG A 53 -16.16 -4.12 -10.73
N VAL A 54 -16.50 -4.35 -9.48
CA VAL A 54 -15.59 -4.36 -8.33
C VAL A 54 -15.69 -5.69 -7.61
N ASP A 55 -14.57 -6.18 -7.10
CA ASP A 55 -14.51 -7.43 -6.34
C ASP A 55 -15.36 -7.39 -5.05
N GLU A 56 -16.00 -8.51 -4.72
CA GLU A 56 -16.91 -8.65 -3.59
C GLU A 56 -16.25 -8.29 -2.24
N ALA A 57 -14.98 -8.65 -2.03
CA ALA A 57 -14.27 -8.30 -0.80
C ALA A 57 -13.98 -6.80 -0.69
N THR A 58 -13.88 -6.11 -1.83
CA THR A 58 -13.77 -4.65 -1.85
C THR A 58 -15.11 -4.00 -1.58
N ILE A 59 -16.21 -4.53 -2.13
CA ILE A 59 -17.57 -4.08 -1.80
C ILE A 59 -17.86 -4.27 -0.30
N ALA A 60 -17.54 -5.43 0.27
CA ALA A 60 -17.70 -5.68 1.70
C ALA A 60 -16.95 -4.64 2.55
N ARG A 61 -15.69 -4.35 2.19
CA ARG A 61 -14.90 -3.31 2.85
C ARG A 61 -15.51 -1.91 2.72
N VAL A 62 -16.14 -1.58 1.60
CA VAL A 62 -16.86 -0.30 1.41
C VAL A 62 -18.11 -0.25 2.26
N LEU A 63 -18.90 -1.32 2.33
CA LEU A 63 -20.14 -1.38 3.10
C LEU A 63 -19.88 -1.34 4.62
N ASP A 64 -18.72 -1.81 5.07
CA ASP A 64 -18.26 -1.67 6.46
C ASP A 64 -17.85 -0.24 6.84
N GLN A 65 -17.73 0.67 5.88
CA GLN A 65 -17.36 2.06 6.17
C GLN A 65 -18.51 2.84 6.81
N PRO A 66 -18.20 3.81 7.68
CA PRO A 66 -19.23 4.59 8.33
C PRO A 66 -19.97 5.46 7.30
N LEU A 67 -21.31 5.49 7.36
CA LEU A 67 -22.16 6.27 6.44
C LEU A 67 -21.78 7.77 6.32
N ARG A 68 -21.06 8.32 7.32
CA ARG A 68 -20.50 9.68 7.27
C ARG A 68 -19.55 9.90 6.08
N TRP A 69 -18.93 8.86 5.51
CA TRP A 69 -18.12 8.95 4.29
C TRP A 69 -18.94 9.41 3.07
N MET A 70 -20.26 9.28 3.10
CA MET A 70 -21.14 9.77 2.04
C MET A 70 -21.39 11.30 2.10
N LEU A 71 -20.94 11.97 3.16
CA LEU A 71 -21.07 13.41 3.31
C LEU A 71 -20.15 14.16 2.31
N PRO A 72 -20.55 15.35 1.83
CA PRO A 72 -19.81 16.08 0.80
C PRO A 72 -18.33 16.30 1.11
N GLN A 73 -17.99 16.64 2.35
CA GLN A 73 -16.62 16.92 2.76
C GLN A 73 -15.70 15.69 2.64
N PHE A 74 -16.20 14.50 3.00
CA PHE A 74 -15.44 13.26 2.88
C PHE A 74 -15.40 12.76 1.44
N ARG A 75 -16.42 13.06 0.63
CA ARG A 75 -16.41 12.75 -0.81
C ARG A 75 -15.27 13.45 -1.54
N THR A 76 -15.06 14.74 -1.29
CA THR A 76 -13.94 15.48 -1.90
C THR A 76 -12.58 14.89 -1.52
N GLU A 77 -12.43 14.41 -0.29
CA GLU A 77 -11.22 13.70 0.16
C GLU A 77 -11.05 12.37 -0.59
N LEU A 78 -12.11 11.57 -0.72
CA LEU A 78 -12.07 10.30 -1.47
C LEU A 78 -11.76 10.50 -2.95
N GLU A 79 -12.32 11.54 -3.59
CA GLU A 79 -12.02 11.90 -4.98
C GLU A 79 -10.53 12.21 -5.17
N THR A 80 -9.93 12.90 -4.19
CA THR A 80 -8.49 13.23 -4.19
C THR A 80 -7.65 11.97 -4.05
N ILE A 81 -8.00 11.09 -3.11
CA ILE A 81 -7.27 9.84 -2.84
C ILE A 81 -7.37 8.90 -4.06
N ALA A 82 -8.55 8.71 -4.62
CA ALA A 82 -8.77 7.88 -5.81
C ALA A 82 -8.06 8.42 -7.07
N SER A 83 -7.85 9.74 -7.14
CA SER A 83 -7.12 10.39 -8.24
C SER A 83 -5.61 10.39 -8.05
N THR A 84 -5.11 9.98 -6.89
CA THR A 84 -3.68 9.93 -6.61
C THR A 84 -3.14 8.59 -7.14
N PRO A 85 -2.29 8.59 -8.18
CA PRO A 85 -1.66 7.36 -8.63
C PRO A 85 -0.79 6.81 -7.49
N ASP A 86 -1.00 5.55 -7.15
CA ASP A 86 -0.31 4.89 -6.05
C ASP A 86 1.22 4.96 -6.24
N PRO A 87 1.97 5.65 -5.36
CA PRO A 87 3.42 5.75 -5.49
C PRO A 87 4.14 4.42 -5.23
N ALA A 88 3.46 3.36 -4.76
CA ALA A 88 4.09 2.04 -4.55
C ALA A 88 4.47 1.34 -5.87
N ILE A 89 3.98 1.81 -7.02
CA ILE A 89 4.44 1.34 -8.35
C ILE A 89 5.69 2.12 -8.82
N THR A 90 6.04 3.23 -8.16
CA THR A 90 7.26 4.00 -8.43
C THR A 90 8.18 3.96 -7.22
N ALA A 91 8.69 2.78 -6.88
CA ALA A 91 9.99 2.73 -6.22
C ALA A 91 11.04 3.10 -7.28
N PRO A 92 11.68 4.29 -7.26
CA PRO A 92 12.97 4.38 -7.94
C PRO A 92 13.89 3.34 -7.27
N PRO A 93 14.74 2.61 -8.02
CA PRO A 93 15.79 1.84 -7.37
C PRO A 93 16.57 2.85 -6.54
N VAL A 94 16.51 2.71 -5.21
CA VAL A 94 17.40 3.43 -4.31
C VAL A 94 18.79 2.89 -4.67
N SER A 95 19.50 3.61 -5.53
CA SER A 95 20.93 3.44 -5.73
C SER A 95 21.57 3.65 -4.37
N THR A 96 21.74 2.56 -3.64
CA THR A 96 22.63 2.51 -2.50
C THR A 96 24.03 2.68 -3.05
N VAL A 97 24.47 3.93 -3.18
CA VAL A 97 25.88 4.27 -3.14
C VAL A 97 26.24 4.45 -1.67
N PRO A 98 26.82 3.46 -1.01
CA PRO A 98 27.69 3.75 0.11
C PRO A 98 29.06 4.15 -0.47
N THR A 99 29.28 5.46 -0.45
CA THR A 99 30.54 6.14 -0.13
C THR A 99 31.70 5.22 0.23
N VAL A 100 32.79 5.30 -0.55
CA VAL A 100 34.11 4.79 -0.17
C VAL A 100 34.61 5.58 1.04
N PRO A 101 35.09 4.90 2.10
CA PRO A 101 36.33 5.38 2.68
C PRO A 101 37.29 4.24 3.07
N THR A 102 38.56 4.50 2.72
CA THR A 102 39.77 4.10 3.46
C THR A 102 40.40 2.74 3.17
N ALA A 103 41.59 2.83 2.58
CA ALA A 103 42.59 1.78 2.44
C ALA A 103 43.09 1.24 3.78
N PRO A 104 43.44 -0.05 3.85
CA PRO A 104 44.50 -0.53 4.72
C PRO A 104 45.81 -0.63 3.92
N THR A 105 46.74 0.27 4.23
CA THR A 105 48.17 0.10 3.95
C THR A 105 48.67 -1.19 4.63
N ALA A 106 49.14 -2.15 3.84
CA ALA A 106 50.03 -3.23 4.29
C ALA A 106 51.35 -3.11 3.49
N PRO A 107 52.52 -3.14 4.15
CA PRO A 107 53.82 -2.83 3.53
C PRO A 107 54.49 -4.10 2.95
N PRO A 108 55.67 -4.00 2.31
CA PRO A 108 55.97 -4.53 0.99
C PRO A 108 56.36 -6.02 0.95
N VAL A 109 56.19 -6.63 -0.22
CA VAL A 109 56.83 -7.91 -0.56
C VAL A 109 58.33 -7.70 -0.75
N ASP A 110 59.13 -8.39 0.06
CA ASP A 110 60.59 -8.42 -0.01
C ASP A 110 61.02 -9.43 -1.10
N PRO A 111 61.79 -9.01 -2.13
CA PRO A 111 62.34 -9.93 -3.10
C PRO A 111 63.81 -10.25 -2.73
N ALA A 112 64.05 -11.54 -2.46
CA ALA A 112 65.35 -12.22 -2.55
C ALA A 112 66.46 -11.80 -1.57
N ASP A 113 66.80 -12.70 -0.63
CA ASP A 113 68.19 -12.90 -0.21
C ASP A 113 68.42 -14.34 0.33
N LEU A 114 69.11 -15.13 -0.51
CA LEU A 114 70.19 -16.07 -0.15
C LEU A 114 70.06 -16.93 1.12
N GLU A 115 69.71 -18.22 0.94
CA GLU A 115 70.09 -19.30 1.87
C GLU A 115 71.52 -19.78 1.54
N PRO A 116 72.49 -19.74 2.48
CA PRO A 116 73.74 -20.47 2.37
C PRO A 116 73.63 -21.85 3.05
N ALA A 117 74.33 -22.82 2.45
CA ALA A 117 74.50 -24.19 2.90
C ALA A 117 75.10 -24.35 4.33
N GLN A 118 74.75 -25.46 4.99
CA GLN A 118 75.59 -26.37 5.83
C GLN A 118 74.66 -27.41 6.46
N THR A 119 74.75 -28.74 6.27
CA THR A 119 75.78 -29.75 6.60
C THR A 119 76.17 -29.82 8.07
N SER A 120 75.57 -30.77 8.81
CA SER A 120 76.23 -31.72 9.74
C SER A 120 75.25 -32.79 10.20
#